data_AF-A0A2E9NMJ7-F1
#
_entry.id   AF-A0A2E9NMJ7-F1
#
_cell.length_a   1.000
_cell.length_b   1.000
_cell.length_c   1.000
_cell.angle_alpha   90.00
_cell.angle_beta   90.00
_cell.angle_gamma   90.00
#
_symmetry.space_group_name_H-M   'P 1'
#
loop_
_entity.id
_entity.type
_entity.pdbx_description
1 polymer ?
#
loop_
_entity_poly.entity_id
_entity_poly.type
_entity_poly.pdbx_seq_one_letter_code
_entity_poly.pdbx_strand_id
1 'polypeptide(L)'
;MIPGVRGTRDIVPGDVERWQRVEAVARDVCGRYGYRELRTPIIEREELFAKGTGASTDIVQKEMYAFTDKGGERVTLRPEATPGMVRAFVEHALEQSLPVPKLFTIGPMFRYERPQKGRYRQFHQLNVEVFGVADAALDAEVIEMACTFVETLAIQGAELVINSVGCPECRPEFSEALLKALGEDLPKLCGDCQRRAATNPLRIFDCKVAADQPIIDQLPHSVDYLCDGCREHFEAVQRYLRAYEQPFRLSHRLVRGLDYYTRTTFEILASQLGAQNALLGGGRYDGLVKKLGGADRPGIGFAAGLERLVLALPGTDDEVAPDVFVAALGEGAREAAFVLARALRASGLQTLVDYEPRSAKAQLKRANRARARYTVIVGDDELARGEVTVKTMATGEQQSIARDGVVAALSSS
;
A
#
# COMPACT_ATOMS: atom_id res chain seq x y z
N MET A 1 -31.30 7.01 -4.55
CA MET A 1 -29.98 6.55 -4.05
C MET A 1 -28.94 6.99 -5.06
N ILE A 2 -27.86 7.65 -4.62
CA ILE A 2 -26.75 8.02 -5.49
C ILE A 2 -25.67 6.94 -5.33
N PRO A 3 -25.33 6.16 -6.38
CA PRO A 3 -24.31 5.12 -6.28
C PRO A 3 -22.90 5.72 -6.27
N GLY A 4 -21.93 4.95 -5.75
CA GLY A 4 -20.51 5.29 -5.83
C GLY A 4 -20.00 5.36 -7.27
N VAL A 5 -18.91 6.09 -7.47
CA VAL A 5 -18.28 6.24 -8.79
C VAL A 5 -17.74 4.88 -9.24
N ARG A 6 -18.01 4.50 -10.50
CA ARG A 6 -17.49 3.25 -11.05
C ARG A 6 -15.97 3.19 -10.92
N GLY A 7 -15.47 2.13 -10.27
CA GLY A 7 -14.05 1.91 -10.02
C GLY A 7 -13.54 2.52 -8.72
N THR A 8 -14.40 3.11 -7.90
CA THR A 8 -14.14 3.41 -6.48
C THR A 8 -14.97 2.47 -5.62
N ARG A 9 -14.59 2.30 -4.35
CA ARG A 9 -15.33 1.48 -3.39
C ARG A 9 -15.23 2.06 -1.99
N ASP A 10 -16.29 1.89 -1.22
CA ASP A 10 -16.24 2.10 0.22
C ASP A 10 -15.54 0.90 0.87
N ILE A 11 -14.72 1.15 1.89
CA ILE A 11 -14.09 0.13 2.73
C ILE A 11 -14.81 0.22 4.07
N VAL A 12 -15.64 -0.78 4.36
CA VAL A 12 -16.62 -0.75 5.46
C VAL A 12 -16.17 -1.62 6.64
N PRO A 13 -16.79 -1.52 7.82
CA PRO A 13 -16.54 -2.46 8.92
C PRO A 13 -16.71 -3.92 8.47
N GLY A 14 -15.78 -4.78 8.88
CA GLY A 14 -15.61 -6.15 8.39
C GLY A 14 -14.52 -6.26 7.32
N ASP A 15 -14.39 -5.27 6.45
CA ASP A 15 -13.29 -5.20 5.47
C ASP A 15 -12.11 -4.37 6.00
N VAL A 16 -12.37 -3.23 6.64
CA VAL A 16 -11.38 -2.19 6.99
C VAL A 16 -10.32 -2.68 7.98
N GLU A 17 -10.63 -3.67 8.80
CA GLU A 17 -9.75 -4.25 9.81
C GLU A 17 -8.53 -4.91 9.15
N ARG A 18 -8.73 -5.60 8.01
CA ARG A 18 -7.63 -6.14 7.21
C ARG A 18 -6.70 -5.03 6.70
N TRP A 19 -7.27 -3.89 6.31
CA TRP A 19 -6.50 -2.74 5.84
C TRP A 19 -5.69 -2.14 6.98
N GLN A 20 -6.31 -1.93 8.13
CA GLN A 20 -5.64 -1.45 9.34
C GLN A 20 -4.46 -2.37 9.72
N ARG A 21 -4.61 -3.70 9.58
CA ARG A 21 -3.50 -4.65 9.77
C ARG A 21 -2.35 -4.40 8.77
N VAL A 22 -2.65 -4.27 7.48
CA VAL A 22 -1.61 -3.98 6.47
C VAL A 22 -0.90 -2.67 6.76
N GLU A 23 -1.66 -1.62 7.09
CA GLU A 23 -1.09 -0.31 7.40
C GLU A 23 -0.27 -0.29 8.69
N ALA A 24 -0.70 -1.03 9.73
CA ALA A 24 0.03 -1.17 10.98
C ALA A 24 1.39 -1.85 10.75
N VAL A 25 1.39 -2.97 10.01
CA VAL A 25 2.63 -3.67 9.63
C VAL A 25 3.51 -2.79 8.75
N ALA A 26 2.94 -2.03 7.81
CA ALA A 26 3.70 -1.10 6.99
C ALA A 26 4.42 -0.03 7.84
N ARG A 27 3.71 0.59 8.80
CA ARG A 27 4.29 1.60 9.71
C ARG A 27 5.36 1.00 10.61
N ASP A 28 5.14 -0.20 11.15
CA ASP A 28 6.13 -0.93 11.95
C ASP A 28 7.42 -1.21 11.17
N VAL A 29 7.29 -1.84 9.99
CA VAL A 29 8.45 -2.17 9.14
C VAL A 29 9.18 -0.90 8.73
N CYS A 30 8.48 0.14 8.26
CA CYS A 30 9.12 1.43 7.93
C CYS A 30 9.89 2.01 9.12
N GLY A 31 9.31 1.96 10.32
CA GLY A 31 9.94 2.44 11.55
C GLY A 31 11.23 1.69 11.89
N ARG A 32 11.24 0.35 11.74
CA ARG A 32 12.43 -0.49 11.99
C ARG A 32 13.61 -0.16 11.08
N TYR A 33 13.36 0.30 9.86
CA TYR A 33 14.40 0.68 8.88
C TYR A 33 14.73 2.19 8.89
N GLY A 34 14.16 2.94 9.84
CA GLY A 34 14.43 4.36 10.03
C GLY A 34 13.70 5.29 9.05
N TYR A 35 12.69 4.80 8.33
CA TYR A 35 11.88 5.63 7.45
C TYR A 35 10.91 6.50 8.25
N ARG A 36 10.73 7.75 7.79
CA ARG A 36 9.80 8.70 8.40
C ARG A 36 8.60 8.97 7.50
N GLU A 37 7.42 9.13 8.11
CA GLU A 37 6.20 9.38 7.35
C GLU A 37 6.21 10.79 6.74
N LEU A 38 5.91 10.88 5.45
CA LEU A 38 5.66 12.09 4.69
C LEU A 38 4.24 12.04 4.12
N ARG A 39 3.49 13.14 4.17
CA ARG A 39 2.15 13.24 3.58
C ARG A 39 2.11 14.35 2.55
N THR A 40 1.99 13.96 1.29
CA THR A 40 1.80 14.90 0.18
C THR A 40 0.30 15.15 -0.07
N PRO A 41 -0.08 16.33 -0.61
CA PRO A 41 -1.44 16.59 -1.06
C PRO A 41 -1.97 15.55 -2.06
N ILE A 42 -3.29 15.42 -2.13
CA ILE A 42 -3.97 14.57 -3.13
C ILE A 42 -3.98 15.24 -4.52
N ILE A 43 -4.07 16.57 -4.54
CA ILE A 43 -4.12 17.39 -5.74
C ILE A 43 -2.77 18.10 -5.86
N GLU A 44 -2.13 17.98 -7.02
CA GLU A 44 -0.87 18.63 -7.35
C GLU A 44 -0.98 19.28 -8.74
N ARG A 45 -0.03 20.16 -9.09
CA ARG A 45 0.05 20.73 -10.44
C ARG A 45 0.23 19.60 -11.46
N GLU A 46 -0.53 19.62 -12.56
CA GLU A 46 -0.47 18.59 -13.61
C GLU A 46 0.95 18.38 -14.15
N GLU A 47 1.71 19.49 -14.27
CA GLU A 47 3.10 19.54 -14.70
C GLU A 47 4.02 18.60 -13.91
N LEU A 48 3.75 18.40 -12.61
CA LEU A 48 4.56 17.55 -11.74
C LEU A 48 4.63 16.12 -12.25
N PHE A 49 3.48 15.54 -12.60
CA PHE A 49 3.41 14.16 -13.08
C PHE A 49 3.73 14.05 -14.56
N ALA A 50 3.36 15.05 -15.37
CA ALA A 50 3.76 15.11 -16.78
C ALA A 50 5.29 15.04 -16.94
N LYS A 51 6.03 15.74 -16.08
CA LYS A 51 7.50 15.68 -16.02
C LYS A 51 8.00 14.46 -15.26
N GLY A 52 7.46 14.17 -14.08
CA GLY A 52 7.98 13.17 -13.15
C GLY A 52 7.77 11.74 -13.64
N THR A 53 6.52 11.35 -13.89
CA THR A 53 6.10 10.00 -14.28
C THR A 53 6.62 9.60 -15.67
N GLY A 54 6.69 10.58 -16.59
CA GLY A 54 7.18 10.40 -17.95
C GLY A 54 6.09 10.55 -19.00
N ALA A 55 6.34 11.41 -20.00
CA ALA A 55 5.36 11.77 -21.03
C ALA A 55 4.98 10.62 -21.98
N SER A 56 5.78 9.54 -22.03
CA SER A 56 5.48 8.37 -22.86
C SER A 56 4.67 7.29 -22.14
N THR A 57 4.39 7.50 -20.84
CA THR A 57 3.63 6.54 -20.03
C THR A 57 2.14 6.61 -20.34
N ASP A 58 1.48 5.46 -20.28
CA ASP A 58 0.02 5.39 -20.39
C ASP A 58 -0.66 6.26 -19.31
N ILE A 59 -0.04 6.34 -18.12
CA ILE A 59 -0.52 7.18 -17.02
C ILE A 59 -0.69 8.63 -17.48
N VAL A 60 0.40 9.24 -17.95
CA VAL A 60 0.40 10.65 -18.37
C VAL A 60 -0.45 10.87 -19.61
N GLN A 61 -0.44 9.92 -20.56
CA GLN A 61 -1.13 10.10 -21.84
C GLN A 61 -2.66 9.99 -21.74
N LYS A 62 -3.19 9.12 -20.88
CA LYS A 62 -4.64 8.80 -20.88
C LYS A 62 -5.26 8.47 -19.52
N GLU A 63 -4.49 8.33 -18.44
CA GLU A 63 -5.04 7.84 -17.15
C GLU A 63 -5.07 8.90 -16.04
N MET A 64 -4.53 10.11 -16.23
CA MET A 64 -4.58 11.14 -15.20
C MET A 64 -5.98 11.76 -15.04
N TYR A 65 -6.41 11.95 -13.79
CA TYR A 65 -7.59 12.74 -13.45
C TYR A 65 -7.23 14.24 -13.36
N ALA A 66 -7.00 14.86 -14.52
CA ALA A 66 -6.59 16.25 -14.64
C ALA A 66 -7.77 17.20 -14.91
N PHE A 67 -7.80 18.35 -14.25
CA PHE A 67 -8.85 19.35 -14.38
C PHE A 67 -8.31 20.76 -14.16
N THR A 68 -9.09 21.76 -14.60
CA THR A 68 -8.79 23.17 -14.31
C THR A 68 -9.50 23.54 -13.01
N ASP A 69 -8.75 24.02 -12.02
CA ASP A 69 -9.33 24.46 -10.76
C ASP A 69 -10.08 25.80 -10.92
N LYS A 70 -10.69 26.28 -9.83
CA LYS A 70 -11.43 27.56 -9.87
C LYS A 70 -10.53 28.79 -10.04
N GLY A 71 -9.22 28.66 -9.83
CA GLY A 71 -8.23 29.70 -10.08
C GLY A 71 -7.71 29.73 -11.51
N GLY A 72 -8.08 28.75 -12.34
CA GLY A 72 -7.59 28.61 -13.71
C GLY A 72 -6.34 27.74 -13.85
N GLU A 73 -5.84 27.17 -12.75
CA GLU A 73 -4.64 26.33 -12.74
C GLU A 73 -4.96 24.90 -13.17
N ARG A 74 -4.02 24.29 -13.91
CA ARG A 74 -4.11 22.87 -14.29
C ARG A 74 -3.57 21.99 -13.17
N VAL A 75 -4.47 21.23 -12.57
CA VAL A 75 -4.18 20.33 -11.45
C VAL A 75 -4.64 18.92 -11.77
N THR A 76 -4.11 17.94 -11.05
CA THR A 76 -4.50 16.54 -11.20
C THR A 76 -4.52 15.82 -9.86
N LEU A 77 -5.41 14.83 -9.73
CA LEU A 77 -5.33 13.89 -8.62
C LEU A 77 -4.08 13.01 -8.81
N ARG A 78 -3.29 12.83 -7.75
CA ARG A 78 -2.02 12.10 -7.84
C ARG A 78 -2.21 10.66 -8.37
N PRO A 79 -1.56 10.28 -9.49
CA PRO A 79 -1.61 8.91 -10.00
C PRO A 79 -0.57 7.98 -9.37
N GLU A 80 0.42 8.54 -8.66
CA GLU A 80 1.46 7.86 -7.90
C GLU A 80 2.07 8.81 -6.85
N ALA A 81 2.88 8.29 -5.92
CA ALA A 81 3.50 9.11 -4.87
C ALA A 81 4.85 9.73 -5.26
N THR A 82 5.69 9.00 -6.02
CA THR A 82 7.12 9.31 -6.19
C THR A 82 7.38 10.78 -6.57
N PRO A 83 6.73 11.35 -7.60
CA PRO A 83 6.96 12.75 -7.98
C PRO A 83 6.54 13.73 -6.88
N GLY A 84 5.46 13.46 -6.16
CA GLY A 84 5.03 14.26 -5.01
C GLY A 84 6.01 14.20 -3.85
N MET A 85 6.59 13.02 -3.57
CA MET A 85 7.59 12.85 -2.53
C MET A 85 8.91 13.55 -2.90
N VAL A 86 9.33 13.47 -4.16
CA VAL A 86 10.48 14.23 -4.68
C VAL A 86 10.24 15.74 -4.58
N ARG A 87 9.06 16.22 -5.00
CA ARG A 87 8.69 17.64 -4.90
C ARG A 87 8.77 18.13 -3.46
N ALA A 88 8.20 17.40 -2.50
CA ALA A 88 8.27 17.74 -1.09
C ALA A 88 9.71 17.68 -0.54
N PHE A 89 10.52 16.70 -0.96
CA PHE A 89 11.93 16.60 -0.60
C PHE A 89 12.72 17.85 -1.03
N VAL A 90 12.47 18.34 -2.25
CA VAL A 90 13.11 19.56 -2.78
C VAL A 90 12.56 20.82 -2.10
N GLU A 91 11.24 20.99 -2.06
CA GLU A 91 10.56 22.20 -1.56
C GLU A 91 10.90 22.49 -0.09
N HIS A 92 10.99 21.45 0.73
CA HIS A 92 11.27 21.59 2.16
C HIS A 92 12.74 21.35 2.52
N ALA A 93 13.63 21.26 1.52
CA ALA A 93 15.05 21.00 1.70
C ALA A 93 15.31 19.82 2.68
N LEU A 94 14.58 18.72 2.52
CA LEU A 94 14.55 17.63 3.50
C LEU A 94 15.93 16.96 3.69
N GLU A 95 16.80 17.07 2.68
CA GLU A 95 18.21 16.66 2.78
C GLU A 95 18.96 17.37 3.93
N GLN A 96 18.59 18.60 4.27
CA GLN A 96 19.24 19.39 5.33
C GLN A 96 18.64 19.09 6.71
N SER A 97 17.39 18.62 6.78
CA SER A 97 16.67 18.39 8.04
C SER A 97 16.67 16.94 8.50
N LEU A 98 16.99 16.00 7.60
CA LEU A 98 17.03 14.56 7.88
C LEU A 98 18.47 14.04 7.78
N PRO A 99 18.95 13.26 8.77
CA PRO A 99 20.26 12.63 8.69
C PRO A 99 20.41 11.69 7.49
N VAL A 100 19.33 10.96 7.17
CA VAL A 100 19.20 10.14 5.96
C VAL A 100 17.76 10.31 5.46
N PRO A 101 17.51 10.72 4.21
CA PRO A 101 16.16 11.01 3.74
C PRO A 101 15.44 9.71 3.31
N LYS A 102 15.21 8.82 4.29
CA LYS A 102 14.35 7.64 4.18
C LYS A 102 12.92 8.04 4.52
N LEU A 103 12.04 8.05 3.53
CA LEU A 103 10.68 8.57 3.63
C LEU A 103 9.65 7.53 3.18
N PHE A 104 8.49 7.51 3.81
CA PHE A 104 7.38 6.68 3.34
C PHE A 104 6.05 7.43 3.37
N THR A 105 5.07 6.98 2.60
CA THR A 105 3.70 7.49 2.66
C THR A 105 2.70 6.38 2.41
N ILE A 106 1.52 6.50 3.03
CA ILE A 106 0.38 5.61 2.79
C ILE A 106 -0.80 6.48 2.39
N GLY A 107 -1.46 6.16 1.27
CA GLY A 107 -2.71 6.83 0.92
C GLY A 107 -3.23 6.55 -0.48
N PRO A 108 -4.32 7.23 -0.87
CA PRO A 108 -5.01 6.97 -2.13
C PRO A 108 -4.25 7.56 -3.33
N MET A 109 -4.43 6.91 -4.48
CA MET A 109 -3.92 7.23 -5.81
C MET A 109 -5.04 7.06 -6.83
N PHE A 110 -4.93 7.77 -7.95
CA PHE A 110 -6.02 7.87 -8.94
C PHE A 110 -5.55 7.63 -10.37
N ARG A 111 -6.11 6.62 -11.04
CA ARG A 111 -5.81 6.31 -12.44
C ARG A 111 -7.08 5.95 -13.20
N TYR A 112 -7.33 6.60 -14.34
CA TYR A 112 -8.46 6.32 -15.22
C TYR A 112 -8.22 5.05 -16.04
N GLU A 113 -8.06 3.92 -15.37
CA GLU A 113 -7.95 2.61 -16.00
C GLU A 113 -9.30 1.88 -16.02
N ARG A 114 -9.41 0.84 -16.86
CA ARG A 114 -10.58 -0.05 -16.88
C ARG A 114 -10.58 -0.86 -15.58
N PRO A 115 -11.60 -0.73 -14.71
CA PRO A 115 -11.60 -1.42 -13.43
C PRO A 115 -11.67 -2.95 -13.60
N GLN A 116 -10.90 -3.67 -12.79
CA GLN A 116 -10.88 -5.13 -12.69
C GLN A 116 -10.43 -5.55 -11.29
N LYS A 117 -10.44 -6.85 -10.98
CA LYS A 117 -10.05 -7.34 -9.63
C LYS A 117 -8.63 -6.87 -9.29
N GLY A 118 -8.48 -6.11 -8.21
CA GLY A 118 -7.19 -5.55 -7.77
C GLY A 118 -6.70 -4.32 -8.57
N ARG A 119 -7.50 -3.77 -9.49
CA ARG A 119 -7.24 -2.51 -10.20
C ARG A 119 -8.47 -1.61 -10.17
N TYR A 120 -8.31 -0.49 -9.50
CA TYR A 120 -9.37 0.45 -9.21
C TYR A 120 -8.97 1.82 -9.71
N ARG A 121 -9.96 2.69 -9.93
CA ARG A 121 -9.73 4.07 -10.32
C ARG A 121 -9.27 4.94 -9.18
N GLN A 122 -9.70 4.61 -7.97
CA GLN A 122 -9.07 5.02 -6.72
C GLN A 122 -8.54 3.76 -6.04
N PHE A 123 -7.25 3.73 -5.78
CA PHE A 123 -6.57 2.63 -5.09
C PHE A 123 -5.61 3.20 -4.05
N HIS A 124 -5.02 2.38 -3.18
CA HIS A 124 -4.16 2.86 -2.11
C HIS A 124 -2.79 2.20 -2.17
N GLN A 125 -1.76 2.98 -1.83
CA GLN A 125 -0.39 2.51 -1.88
C GLN A 125 0.36 2.86 -0.60
N LEU A 126 1.20 1.94 -0.15
CA LEU A 126 2.42 2.25 0.57
C LEU A 126 3.47 2.62 -0.46
N ASN A 127 4.16 3.74 -0.28
CA ASN A 127 5.34 4.10 -1.05
C ASN A 127 6.48 4.38 -0.10
N VAL A 128 7.67 3.92 -0.45
CA VAL A 128 8.90 4.00 0.33
C VAL A 128 9.96 4.55 -0.59
N GLU A 129 10.65 5.62 -0.18
CA GLU A 129 11.62 6.34 -1.00
C GLU A 129 12.86 6.71 -0.18
N VAL A 130 14.03 6.58 -0.79
CA VAL A 130 15.30 7.05 -0.24
C VAL A 130 16.01 7.91 -1.28
N PHE A 131 16.50 9.07 -0.85
CA PHE A 131 17.20 10.01 -1.72
C PHE A 131 18.67 10.18 -1.32
N GLY A 132 19.50 10.61 -2.27
CA GLY A 132 20.86 11.07 -1.98
C GLY A 132 21.92 9.98 -1.77
N VAL A 133 21.55 8.69 -1.81
CA VAL A 133 22.48 7.57 -1.62
C VAL A 133 22.57 6.70 -2.89
N ALA A 134 23.78 6.57 -3.43
CA ALA A 134 24.06 5.86 -4.69
C ALA A 134 24.56 4.42 -4.49
N ASP A 135 24.84 4.00 -3.25
CA ASP A 135 25.44 2.70 -2.96
C ASP A 135 24.45 1.55 -3.20
N ALA A 136 24.89 0.49 -3.87
CA ALA A 136 24.11 -0.70 -4.15
C ALA A 136 23.66 -1.46 -2.89
N ALA A 137 24.33 -1.26 -1.75
CA ALA A 137 23.89 -1.78 -0.46
C ALA A 137 22.52 -1.24 -0.07
N LEU A 138 22.21 0.02 -0.41
CA LEU A 138 20.89 0.59 -0.16
C LEU A 138 19.83 -0.06 -1.04
N ASP A 139 20.13 -0.37 -2.30
CA ASP A 139 19.19 -1.08 -3.17
C ASP A 139 18.82 -2.44 -2.59
N ALA A 140 19.82 -3.17 -2.08
CA ALA A 140 19.61 -4.43 -1.42
C ALA A 140 18.81 -4.29 -0.11
N GLU A 141 19.06 -3.26 0.70
CA GLU A 141 18.28 -2.96 1.92
C GLU A 141 16.81 -2.65 1.60
N VAL A 142 16.54 -1.86 0.56
CA VAL A 142 15.17 -1.51 0.13
C VAL A 142 14.41 -2.74 -0.36
N ILE A 143 15.10 -3.63 -1.09
CA ILE A 143 14.53 -4.90 -1.57
C ILE A 143 14.25 -5.83 -0.39
N GLU A 144 15.22 -5.99 0.51
CA GLU A 144 15.08 -6.83 1.71
C GLU A 144 13.95 -6.32 2.62
N MET A 145 13.85 -5.01 2.85
CA MET A 145 12.72 -4.39 3.56
C MET A 145 11.37 -4.73 2.91
N ALA A 146 11.29 -4.71 1.58
CA ALA A 146 10.08 -5.07 0.86
C ALA A 146 9.71 -6.56 1.04
N CYS A 147 10.72 -7.44 1.07
CA CYS A 147 10.55 -8.86 1.40
C CYS A 147 10.07 -9.05 2.85
N THR A 148 10.76 -8.44 3.82
CA THR A 148 10.40 -8.44 5.24
C THR A 148 8.96 -7.93 5.46
N PHE A 149 8.53 -6.91 4.71
CA PHE A 149 7.14 -6.43 4.77
C PHE A 149 6.13 -7.51 4.33
N VAL A 150 6.35 -8.17 3.21
CA VAL A 150 5.46 -9.23 2.69
C VAL A 150 5.46 -10.46 3.60
N GLU A 151 6.63 -10.84 4.14
CA GLU A 151 6.80 -11.93 5.09
C GLU A 151 6.10 -11.65 6.42
N THR A 152 6.21 -10.43 6.96
CA THR A 152 5.52 -10.02 8.20
C THR A 152 4.00 -10.07 8.04
N LEU A 153 3.47 -9.83 6.84
CA LEU A 153 2.05 -10.02 6.53
C LEU A 153 1.62 -11.49 6.44
N ALA A 154 2.59 -12.42 6.45
CA ALA A 154 2.44 -13.86 6.28
C ALA A 154 1.85 -14.30 4.93
N ILE A 155 2.07 -13.49 3.88
CA ILE A 155 1.60 -13.80 2.52
C ILE A 155 2.43 -14.96 1.95
N GLN A 156 1.73 -16.02 1.51
CA GLN A 156 2.37 -17.25 1.04
C GLN A 156 2.66 -17.22 -0.46
N GLY A 157 3.75 -17.87 -0.88
CA GLY A 157 4.10 -18.00 -2.31
C GLY A 157 4.55 -16.69 -2.95
N ALA A 158 5.19 -15.82 -2.17
CA ALA A 158 5.83 -14.60 -2.66
C ALA A 158 7.20 -14.94 -3.30
N GLU A 159 7.47 -14.42 -4.49
CA GLU A 159 8.75 -14.55 -5.20
C GLU A 159 9.33 -13.16 -5.48
N LEU A 160 10.57 -12.91 -5.07
CA LEU A 160 11.33 -11.72 -5.46
C LEU A 160 11.91 -11.91 -6.87
N VAL A 161 11.64 -10.94 -7.73
CA VAL A 161 12.17 -10.86 -9.09
C VAL A 161 12.93 -9.55 -9.25
N ILE A 162 14.16 -9.61 -9.75
CA ILE A 162 15.01 -8.43 -9.96
C ILE A 162 15.52 -8.34 -11.39
N ASN A 163 15.89 -7.13 -11.80
CA ASN A 163 16.55 -6.83 -13.07
C ASN A 163 17.35 -5.52 -12.97
N SER A 164 18.09 -5.17 -14.02
CA SER A 164 18.66 -3.84 -14.21
C SER A 164 18.30 -3.30 -15.58
N VAL A 165 17.77 -2.07 -15.64
CA VAL A 165 17.46 -1.35 -16.89
C VAL A 165 18.59 -0.42 -17.35
N GLY A 166 19.74 -0.45 -16.66
CA GLY A 166 20.90 0.39 -16.96
C GLY A 166 20.67 1.89 -16.73
N CYS A 167 21.67 2.69 -17.08
CA CYS A 167 21.62 4.15 -17.01
C CYS A 167 21.35 4.76 -18.41
N PRO A 168 21.19 6.09 -18.53
CA PRO A 168 21.04 6.75 -19.83
C PRO A 168 22.15 6.43 -20.84
N GLU A 169 23.36 6.07 -20.41
CA GLU A 169 24.47 5.67 -21.29
C GLU A 169 24.31 4.25 -21.84
N CYS A 170 23.64 3.35 -21.11
CA CYS A 170 23.36 1.98 -21.56
C CYS A 170 22.22 1.93 -22.59
N ARG A 171 21.27 2.87 -22.50
CA ARG A 171 20.01 2.83 -23.24
C ARG A 171 20.16 2.86 -24.78
N PRO A 172 21.06 3.67 -25.39
CA PRO A 172 21.17 3.75 -26.84
C PRO A 172 21.54 2.40 -27.48
N GLU A 173 22.59 1.76 -26.99
CA GLU A 173 23.07 0.48 -27.50
C GLU A 173 22.01 -0.62 -27.32
N PHE A 174 21.39 -0.69 -26.14
CA PHE A 174 20.33 -1.67 -25.90
C PHE A 174 19.09 -1.42 -26.79
N SER A 175 18.70 -0.17 -27.01
CA SER A 175 17.55 0.17 -27.87
C SER A 175 17.82 -0.20 -29.32
N GLU A 176 19.02 0.06 -29.81
CA GLU A 176 19.44 -0.35 -31.17
C GLU A 176 19.41 -1.87 -31.31
N ALA A 177 19.98 -2.61 -30.35
CA ALA A 177 19.96 -4.07 -30.34
C ALA A 177 18.52 -4.61 -30.34
N LEU A 178 17.63 -4.02 -29.54
CA LEU A 178 16.23 -4.42 -29.46
C LEU A 178 15.49 -4.17 -30.77
N LEU A 179 15.65 -2.99 -31.39
CA LEU A 179 15.01 -2.67 -32.66
C LEU A 179 15.55 -3.53 -33.80
N LYS A 180 16.86 -3.83 -33.80
CA LYS A 180 17.48 -4.75 -34.75
C LYS A 180 16.96 -6.17 -34.60
N ALA A 181 16.80 -6.65 -33.37
CA ALA A 181 16.23 -7.97 -33.08
C ALA A 181 14.75 -8.07 -33.51
N LEU A 182 13.99 -6.97 -33.39
CA LEU A 182 12.61 -6.91 -33.86
C LEU A 182 12.48 -6.95 -35.37
N GLY A 183 13.39 -6.31 -36.12
CA GLY A 183 13.48 -6.40 -37.59
C GLY A 183 12.12 -6.47 -38.32
N GLU A 184 11.91 -7.57 -39.06
CA GLU A 184 10.68 -7.84 -39.81
C GLU A 184 9.51 -8.35 -38.95
N ASP A 185 9.74 -8.64 -37.68
CA ASP A 185 8.70 -9.04 -36.72
C ASP A 185 7.98 -7.82 -36.11
N LEU A 186 8.54 -6.61 -36.19
CA LEU A 186 7.92 -5.40 -35.64
C LEU A 186 6.47 -5.19 -36.14
N PRO A 187 6.14 -5.32 -37.44
CA PRO A 187 4.76 -5.20 -37.91
C PRO A 187 3.81 -6.31 -37.41
N LYS A 188 4.34 -7.41 -36.89
CA LYS A 188 3.55 -8.55 -36.36
C LYS A 188 3.10 -8.32 -34.92
N LEU A 189 3.79 -7.45 -34.18
CA LEU A 189 3.42 -7.09 -32.81
C LEU A 189 2.12 -6.28 -32.78
N CYS A 190 1.44 -6.24 -31.62
CA CYS A 190 0.26 -5.42 -31.46
C CYS A 190 0.55 -3.92 -31.70
N GLY A 191 -0.49 -3.15 -32.04
CA GLY A 191 -0.33 -1.72 -32.34
C GLY A 191 0.29 -0.89 -31.21
N ASP A 192 0.17 -1.32 -29.95
CA ASP A 192 0.82 -0.66 -28.82
C ASP A 192 2.33 -0.88 -28.82
N CYS A 193 2.79 -2.11 -29.07
CA CYS A 193 4.20 -2.44 -29.22
C CYS A 193 4.85 -1.73 -30.40
N GLN A 194 4.13 -1.63 -31.54
CA GLN A 194 4.60 -0.87 -32.70
C GLN A 194 4.84 0.60 -32.37
N ARG A 195 3.95 1.24 -31.58
CA ARG A 195 4.14 2.62 -31.11
C ARG A 195 5.27 2.74 -30.09
N ARG A 196 5.40 1.75 -29.18
CA ARG A 196 6.46 1.72 -28.16
C ARG A 196 7.85 1.61 -28.79
N ALA A 197 8.00 0.82 -29.86
CA ALA A 197 9.25 0.74 -30.61
C ALA A 197 9.76 2.10 -31.12
N ALA A 198 8.86 3.02 -31.46
CA ALA A 198 9.25 4.37 -31.92
C ALA A 198 9.53 5.36 -30.78
N THR A 199 9.08 5.09 -29.56
CA THR A 199 9.07 6.07 -28.44
C THR A 199 9.93 5.63 -27.27
N ASN A 200 9.69 4.43 -26.75
CA ASN A 200 10.45 3.80 -25.69
C ASN A 200 10.45 2.27 -25.90
N PRO A 201 11.44 1.73 -26.66
CA PRO A 201 11.47 0.32 -27.05
C PRO A 201 11.47 -0.66 -25.88
N LEU A 202 12.00 -0.25 -24.72
CA LEU A 202 11.99 -1.08 -23.50
C LEU A 202 10.55 -1.47 -23.13
N ARG A 203 9.56 -0.58 -23.30
CA ARG A 203 8.17 -0.86 -22.93
C ARG A 203 7.53 -2.01 -23.72
N ILE A 204 8.21 -2.58 -24.71
CA ILE A 204 7.74 -3.79 -25.41
C ILE A 204 7.67 -4.98 -24.44
N PHE A 205 8.59 -5.11 -23.47
CA PHE A 205 8.50 -6.19 -22.46
C PHE A 205 7.31 -6.04 -21.49
N ASP A 206 6.67 -4.86 -21.41
CA ASP A 206 5.42 -4.67 -20.66
C ASP A 206 4.20 -5.30 -21.36
N CYS A 207 4.32 -5.72 -22.61
CA CYS A 207 3.19 -6.23 -23.37
C CYS A 207 2.60 -7.50 -22.74
N LYS A 208 1.28 -7.53 -22.63
CA LYS A 208 0.51 -8.67 -22.11
C LYS A 208 -0.28 -9.41 -23.20
N VAL A 209 -0.15 -9.01 -24.47
CA VAL A 209 -0.81 -9.66 -25.60
C VAL A 209 -0.15 -11.02 -25.83
N ALA A 210 -0.94 -12.09 -25.76
CA ALA A 210 -0.45 -13.46 -25.85
C ALA A 210 0.27 -13.74 -27.18
N ALA A 211 -0.23 -13.18 -28.29
CA ALA A 211 0.38 -13.32 -29.61
C ALA A 211 1.77 -12.67 -29.73
N ASP A 212 2.05 -11.64 -28.93
CA ASP A 212 3.33 -10.94 -28.94
C ASP A 212 4.41 -11.68 -28.12
N GLN A 213 4.00 -12.53 -27.16
CA GLN A 213 4.93 -13.13 -26.18
C GLN A 213 6.06 -13.96 -26.82
N PRO A 214 5.81 -14.82 -27.82
CA PRO A 214 6.87 -15.62 -28.44
C PRO A 214 7.96 -14.79 -29.12
N ILE A 215 7.61 -13.61 -29.64
CA ILE A 215 8.56 -12.67 -30.23
C ILE A 215 9.34 -11.96 -29.11
N ILE A 216 8.64 -11.50 -28.08
CA ILE A 216 9.23 -10.80 -26.93
C ILE A 216 10.22 -11.69 -26.17
N ASP A 217 9.96 -13.00 -26.06
CA ASP A 217 10.84 -13.98 -25.41
C ASP A 217 12.20 -14.13 -26.08
N GLN A 218 12.34 -13.72 -27.33
CA GLN A 218 13.57 -13.82 -28.10
C GLN A 218 14.37 -12.51 -28.09
N LEU A 219 13.84 -11.45 -27.47
CA LEU A 219 14.49 -10.15 -27.46
C LEU A 219 15.73 -10.13 -26.55
N PRO A 220 16.73 -9.29 -26.89
CA PRO A 220 17.95 -9.16 -26.10
C PRO A 220 17.65 -8.73 -24.66
N HIS A 221 18.50 -9.12 -23.71
CA HIS A 221 18.33 -8.77 -22.30
C HIS A 221 19.09 -7.49 -21.95
N SER A 222 18.47 -6.61 -21.16
CA SER A 222 19.09 -5.33 -20.75
C SER A 222 20.41 -5.51 -19.98
N VAL A 223 20.55 -6.59 -19.23
CA VAL A 223 21.75 -6.89 -18.43
C VAL A 223 23.00 -7.16 -19.28
N ASP A 224 22.84 -7.54 -20.54
CA ASP A 224 23.95 -7.82 -21.45
C ASP A 224 24.59 -6.51 -21.98
N TYR A 225 23.85 -5.39 -21.91
CA TYR A 225 24.22 -4.08 -22.46
C TYR A 225 24.51 -3.03 -21.37
N LEU A 226 24.82 -3.46 -20.15
CA LEU A 226 25.18 -2.56 -19.06
C LEU A 226 26.61 -2.04 -19.26
N CYS A 227 26.80 -0.72 -19.07
CA CYS A 227 28.13 -0.15 -18.86
C CYS A 227 28.74 -0.69 -17.55
N ASP A 228 30.06 -0.59 -17.41
CA ASP A 228 30.80 -1.17 -16.28
C ASP A 228 30.22 -0.75 -14.92
N GLY A 229 29.94 0.55 -14.73
CA GLY A 229 29.38 1.03 -13.47
C GLY A 229 27.98 0.47 -13.15
N CYS A 230 27.12 0.24 -14.17
CA CYS A 230 25.82 -0.39 -13.95
C CYS A 230 25.93 -1.90 -13.70
N ARG A 231 26.91 -2.56 -14.34
CA ARG A 231 27.20 -3.98 -14.14
C ARG A 231 27.71 -4.24 -12.74
N GLU A 232 28.74 -3.52 -12.31
CA GLU A 232 29.32 -3.58 -10.97
C GLU A 232 28.27 -3.30 -9.88
N HIS A 233 27.44 -2.27 -10.10
CA HIS A 233 26.35 -1.95 -9.18
C HIS A 233 25.35 -3.11 -9.06
N PHE A 234 24.88 -3.67 -10.18
CA PHE A 234 23.88 -4.74 -10.14
C PHE A 234 24.45 -6.06 -9.58
N GLU A 235 25.72 -6.36 -9.86
CA GLU A 235 26.43 -7.48 -9.23
C GLU A 235 26.57 -7.29 -7.71
N ALA A 236 26.83 -6.07 -7.25
CA ALA A 236 26.85 -5.75 -5.83
C ALA A 236 25.48 -5.93 -5.17
N VAL A 237 24.38 -5.49 -5.81
CA VAL A 237 23.00 -5.76 -5.32
C VAL A 237 22.78 -7.26 -5.14
N GLN A 238 23.09 -8.06 -6.15
CA GLN A 238 22.96 -9.52 -6.08
C GLN A 238 23.81 -10.13 -4.97
N ARG A 239 25.03 -9.64 -4.77
CA ARG A 239 25.92 -10.10 -3.71
C ARG A 239 25.35 -9.81 -2.32
N TYR A 240 24.81 -8.61 -2.09
CA TYR A 240 24.19 -8.27 -0.81
C TYR A 240 22.91 -9.07 -0.57
N LEU A 241 22.04 -9.24 -1.58
CA LEU A 241 20.85 -10.09 -1.45
C LEU A 241 21.20 -11.54 -1.09
N ARG A 242 22.24 -12.11 -1.71
CA ARG A 242 22.75 -13.44 -1.31
C ARG A 242 23.30 -13.46 0.12
N ALA A 243 23.96 -12.38 0.55
CA ALA A 243 24.47 -12.27 1.92
C ALA A 243 23.36 -12.14 2.97
N TYR A 244 22.20 -11.58 2.59
CA TYR A 244 20.99 -11.56 3.40
C TYR A 244 20.19 -12.87 3.32
N GLU A 245 20.71 -13.87 2.60
CA GLU A 245 20.02 -15.13 2.31
C GLU A 245 18.66 -14.94 1.61
N GLN A 246 18.48 -13.82 0.90
CA GLN A 246 17.25 -13.49 0.20
C GLN A 246 17.20 -14.18 -1.17
N PRO A 247 16.31 -15.15 -1.40
CA PRO A 247 16.17 -15.79 -2.71
C PRO A 247 15.59 -14.80 -3.72
N PHE A 248 16.14 -14.77 -4.93
CA PHE A 248 15.62 -13.96 -6.03
C PHE A 248 15.77 -14.67 -7.38
N ARG A 249 14.91 -14.29 -8.33
CA ARG A 249 15.03 -14.68 -9.74
C ARG A 249 15.35 -13.47 -10.61
N LEU A 250 16.24 -13.65 -11.59
CA LEU A 250 16.46 -12.64 -12.63
C LEU A 250 15.34 -12.69 -13.67
N SER A 251 14.82 -11.54 -14.08
CA SER A 251 13.87 -11.47 -15.19
C SER A 251 14.15 -10.30 -16.12
N HIS A 252 14.65 -10.60 -17.31
CA HIS A 252 14.88 -9.61 -18.36
C HIS A 252 13.60 -8.90 -18.83
N ARG A 253 12.43 -9.51 -18.58
CA ARG A 253 11.11 -8.91 -18.85
C ARG A 253 10.74 -7.80 -17.87
N LEU A 254 11.47 -7.66 -16.76
CA LEU A 254 11.20 -6.64 -15.75
C LEU A 254 11.79 -5.30 -16.19
N VAL A 255 11.06 -4.62 -17.07
CA VAL A 255 11.26 -3.21 -17.41
C VAL A 255 10.01 -2.49 -16.91
N ARG A 256 10.15 -1.62 -15.92
CA ARG A 256 8.98 -1.06 -15.22
C ARG A 256 8.26 -0.06 -16.13
N GLY A 257 6.94 0.07 -15.96
CA GLY A 257 6.08 0.92 -16.79
C GLY A 257 6.23 2.44 -16.60
N LEU A 258 7.29 2.92 -15.92
CA LEU A 258 7.57 4.34 -15.68
C LEU A 258 8.94 4.69 -16.27
N ASP A 259 9.03 5.80 -16.99
CA ASP A 259 10.22 6.10 -17.81
C ASP A 259 11.46 6.51 -16.98
N TYR A 260 11.22 6.88 -15.72
CA TYR A 260 12.24 7.44 -14.83
C TYR A 260 13.19 6.39 -14.23
N TYR A 261 12.90 5.09 -14.35
CA TYR A 261 13.73 4.06 -13.73
C TYR A 261 15.11 3.96 -14.38
N THR A 262 16.12 3.76 -13.55
CA THR A 262 17.52 3.51 -13.93
C THR A 262 18.07 2.39 -13.06
N ARG A 263 19.10 1.69 -13.54
CA ARG A 263 19.79 0.61 -12.80
C ARG A 263 18.77 -0.41 -12.26
N THR A 264 18.79 -0.70 -10.96
CA THR A 264 17.98 -1.73 -10.29
C THR A 264 16.48 -1.55 -10.51
N THR A 265 15.80 -2.64 -10.86
CA THR A 265 14.34 -2.78 -10.80
C THR A 265 13.99 -4.08 -10.11
N PHE A 266 12.87 -4.10 -9.37
CA PHE A 266 12.40 -5.30 -8.69
C PHE A 266 10.88 -5.35 -8.53
N GLU A 267 10.34 -6.56 -8.39
CA GLU A 267 8.96 -6.86 -8.06
C GLU A 267 8.89 -8.02 -7.08
N ILE A 268 7.86 -8.02 -6.22
CA ILE A 268 7.48 -9.23 -5.46
C ILE A 268 6.14 -9.71 -6.02
N LEU A 269 6.15 -10.94 -6.52
CA LEU A 269 5.00 -11.59 -7.15
C LEU A 269 4.37 -12.59 -6.19
N ALA A 270 3.05 -12.68 -6.14
CA ALA A 270 2.32 -13.72 -5.40
C ALA A 270 1.50 -14.59 -6.36
N SER A 271 1.84 -15.88 -6.41
CA SER A 271 1.22 -16.86 -7.32
C SER A 271 -0.32 -16.94 -7.19
N GLN A 272 -0.85 -16.64 -6.02
CA GLN A 272 -2.28 -16.77 -5.68
C GLN A 272 -3.18 -15.69 -6.32
N LEU A 273 -2.59 -14.60 -6.84
CA LEU A 273 -3.33 -13.45 -7.37
C LEU A 273 -3.68 -13.54 -8.87
N GLY A 274 -3.34 -14.64 -9.55
CA GLY A 274 -3.64 -14.86 -10.97
C GLY A 274 -2.83 -13.97 -11.92
N ALA A 275 -3.43 -13.52 -13.02
CA ALA A 275 -2.73 -12.78 -14.09
C ALA A 275 -2.14 -11.42 -13.68
N GLN A 276 -2.50 -10.88 -12.51
CA GLN A 276 -1.94 -9.66 -11.94
C GLN A 276 -1.35 -9.95 -10.56
N ASN A 277 -0.24 -10.67 -10.58
CA ASN A 277 0.40 -11.23 -9.40
C ASN A 277 1.37 -10.30 -8.66
N ALA A 278 1.72 -9.14 -9.19
CA ALA A 278 2.62 -8.22 -8.49
C ALA A 278 1.95 -7.61 -7.23
N LEU A 279 2.48 -7.93 -6.05
CA LEU A 279 2.10 -7.31 -4.77
C LEU A 279 2.66 -5.89 -4.66
N LEU A 280 3.93 -5.76 -5.01
CA LEU A 280 4.69 -4.52 -4.99
C LEU A 280 5.75 -4.52 -6.07
N GLY A 281 6.29 -3.34 -6.37
CA GLY A 281 7.46 -3.22 -7.20
C GLY A 281 8.11 -1.85 -7.07
N GLY A 282 9.37 -1.80 -7.42
CA GLY A 282 10.22 -0.65 -7.19
C GLY A 282 11.47 -0.69 -8.04
N GLY A 283 12.41 0.16 -7.68
CA GLY A 283 13.65 0.33 -8.40
C GLY A 283 14.25 1.71 -8.21
N ARG A 284 15.45 1.86 -8.75
CA ARG A 284 16.24 3.08 -8.70
C ARG A 284 15.82 4.02 -9.84
N TYR A 285 15.93 5.33 -9.62
CA TYR A 285 15.43 6.36 -10.52
C TYR A 285 16.31 7.61 -10.51
N ASP A 286 17.61 7.38 -10.61
CA ASP A 286 18.61 8.44 -10.62
C ASP A 286 18.28 9.52 -11.66
N GLY A 287 18.27 10.78 -11.24
CA GLY A 287 17.97 11.95 -12.06
C GLY A 287 16.55 12.50 -11.93
N LEU A 288 15.61 11.78 -11.30
CA LEU A 288 14.25 12.29 -11.09
C LEU A 288 14.22 13.57 -10.23
N VAL A 289 15.05 13.64 -9.18
CA VAL A 289 15.17 14.83 -8.33
C VAL A 289 15.60 16.06 -9.13
N LYS A 290 16.64 15.91 -9.97
CA LYS A 290 17.11 16.95 -10.89
C LYS A 290 16.04 17.37 -11.87
N LYS A 291 15.34 16.39 -12.46
CA LYS A 291 14.28 16.61 -13.44
C LYS A 291 13.12 17.45 -12.88
N LEU A 292 12.87 17.33 -11.58
CA LEU A 292 11.84 18.08 -10.85
C LEU A 292 12.37 19.36 -10.18
N GLY A 293 13.57 19.82 -10.54
CA GLY A 293 14.12 21.10 -10.13
C GLY A 293 14.98 21.08 -8.87
N GLY A 294 15.29 19.90 -8.32
CA GLY A 294 16.23 19.74 -7.22
C GLY A 294 17.69 19.59 -7.65
N ALA A 295 18.57 19.38 -6.66
CA ALA A 295 19.94 18.97 -6.92
C ALA A 295 20.01 17.58 -7.57
N ASP A 296 21.13 17.26 -8.24
CA ASP A 296 21.33 15.96 -8.86
C ASP A 296 21.54 14.88 -7.80
N ARG A 297 20.43 14.29 -7.36
CA ARG A 297 20.39 13.28 -6.30
C ARG A 297 19.87 11.95 -6.84
N PRO A 298 20.54 10.84 -6.52
CA PRO A 298 20.02 9.52 -6.79
C PRO A 298 18.78 9.24 -5.93
N GLY A 299 17.98 8.27 -6.33
CA GLY A 299 16.83 7.84 -5.56
C GLY A 299 16.43 6.41 -5.85
N ILE A 300 15.89 5.73 -4.84
CA ILE A 300 15.35 4.39 -4.95
C ILE A 300 14.14 4.24 -4.04
N GLY A 301 13.17 3.45 -4.48
CA GLY A 301 12.03 3.12 -3.66
C GLY A 301 11.18 1.99 -4.21
N PHE A 302 10.03 1.78 -3.56
CA PHE A 302 9.00 0.87 -4.05
C PHE A 302 7.60 1.36 -3.69
N ALA A 303 6.63 0.86 -4.44
CA ALA A 303 5.22 1.03 -4.17
C ALA A 303 4.53 -0.33 -4.02
N ALA A 304 3.67 -0.47 -3.01
CA ALA A 304 2.88 -1.67 -2.75
C ALA A 304 1.39 -1.32 -2.73
N GLY A 305 0.59 -2.02 -3.55
CA GLY A 305 -0.85 -1.77 -3.63
C GLY A 305 -1.60 -2.44 -2.49
N LEU A 306 -2.22 -1.66 -1.60
CA LEU A 306 -2.90 -2.17 -0.40
C LEU A 306 -4.03 -3.13 -0.76
N GLU A 307 -4.78 -2.87 -1.83
CA GLU A 307 -5.85 -3.76 -2.25
C GLU A 307 -5.35 -5.17 -2.59
N ARG A 308 -4.18 -5.28 -3.23
CA ARG A 308 -3.60 -6.58 -3.57
C ARG A 308 -3.06 -7.29 -2.33
N LEU A 309 -2.45 -6.54 -1.42
CA LEU A 309 -1.98 -7.08 -0.14
C LEU A 309 -3.15 -7.62 0.70
N VAL A 310 -4.21 -6.84 0.85
CA VAL A 310 -5.44 -7.23 1.57
C VAL A 310 -6.06 -8.50 0.97
N LEU A 311 -6.08 -8.61 -0.36
CA LEU A 311 -6.55 -9.81 -1.07
C LEU A 311 -5.64 -11.03 -0.89
N ALA A 312 -4.34 -10.83 -0.66
CA ALA A 312 -3.35 -11.87 -0.49
C ALA A 312 -3.12 -12.29 0.98
N LEU A 313 -3.65 -11.52 1.95
CA LEU A 313 -3.52 -11.83 3.36
C LEU A 313 -4.12 -13.21 3.70
N PRO A 314 -3.44 -14.04 4.51
CA PRO A 314 -4.02 -15.28 5.02
C PRO A 314 -5.14 -14.99 6.04
N GLY A 315 -6.01 -15.99 6.27
CA GLY A 315 -7.08 -15.94 7.29
C GLY A 315 -8.36 -15.21 6.85
N THR A 316 -9.45 -15.53 7.54
CA THR A 316 -10.75 -14.84 7.44
C THR A 316 -10.81 -13.67 8.40
N ASP A 317 -11.68 -12.70 8.12
CA ASP A 317 -11.78 -11.44 8.88
C ASP A 317 -12.06 -11.67 10.35
N ASP A 318 -11.16 -11.18 11.21
CA ASP A 318 -11.45 -10.99 12.63
C ASP A 318 -12.39 -9.79 12.73
N GLU A 319 -13.70 -10.04 12.74
CA GLU A 319 -14.67 -9.01 13.08
C GLU A 319 -14.31 -8.44 14.45
N VAL A 320 -14.04 -7.13 14.51
CA VAL A 320 -13.80 -6.43 15.78
C VAL A 320 -15.10 -6.43 16.57
N ALA A 321 -15.15 -7.30 17.58
CA ALA A 321 -16.22 -7.34 18.56
C ALA A 321 -15.97 -6.31 19.67
N PRO A 322 -17.00 -5.61 20.16
CA PRO A 322 -16.85 -4.75 21.31
C PRO A 322 -16.52 -5.57 22.56
N ASP A 323 -15.67 -5.03 23.43
CA ASP A 323 -15.35 -5.66 24.71
C ASP A 323 -16.60 -5.79 25.57
N VAL A 324 -17.43 -4.74 25.62
CA VAL A 324 -18.57 -4.67 26.54
C VAL A 324 -19.83 -4.15 25.85
N PHE A 325 -20.96 -4.77 26.17
CA PHE A 325 -22.28 -4.19 25.95
C PHE A 325 -22.94 -3.88 27.30
N VAL A 326 -23.33 -2.64 27.56
CA VAL A 326 -24.08 -2.28 28.77
C VAL A 326 -25.58 -2.33 28.48
N ALA A 327 -26.31 -3.16 29.24
CA ALA A 327 -27.76 -3.29 29.15
C ALA A 327 -28.43 -2.67 30.39
N ALA A 328 -29.42 -1.81 30.18
CA ALA A 328 -30.17 -1.16 31.24
C ALA A 328 -31.56 -1.79 31.39
N LEU A 329 -31.88 -2.30 32.58
CA LEU A 329 -33.16 -2.93 32.91
C LEU A 329 -33.99 -2.00 33.81
N GLY A 330 -34.90 -1.24 33.19
CA GLY A 330 -35.72 -0.24 33.88
C GLY A 330 -35.37 1.19 33.45
N GLU A 331 -36.30 2.14 33.66
CA GLU A 331 -36.05 3.55 33.32
C GLU A 331 -35.01 4.20 34.24
N GLY A 332 -35.00 3.82 35.53
CA GLY A 332 -34.03 4.30 36.52
C GLY A 332 -32.60 3.85 36.24
N ALA A 333 -32.44 2.69 35.60
CA ALA A 333 -31.12 2.13 35.28
C ALA A 333 -30.41 2.77 34.07
N ARG A 334 -31.12 3.51 33.21
CA ARG A 334 -30.55 4.03 31.95
C ARG A 334 -29.44 5.03 32.16
N GLU A 335 -29.63 6.00 33.05
CA GLU A 335 -28.62 7.01 33.35
C GLU A 335 -27.36 6.36 33.94
N ALA A 336 -27.53 5.43 34.88
CA ALA A 336 -26.44 4.68 35.47
C ALA A 336 -25.68 3.84 34.44
N ALA A 337 -26.38 3.20 33.50
CA ALA A 337 -25.78 2.46 32.40
C ALA A 337 -24.95 3.36 31.47
N PHE A 338 -25.41 4.57 31.16
CA PHE A 338 -24.64 5.53 30.36
C PHE A 338 -23.39 6.04 31.08
N VAL A 339 -23.51 6.34 32.38
CA VAL A 339 -22.35 6.73 33.22
C VAL A 339 -21.33 5.59 33.28
N LEU A 340 -21.79 4.34 33.43
CA LEU A 340 -20.91 3.18 33.45
C LEU A 340 -20.25 2.93 32.09
N ALA A 341 -21.00 3.00 30.99
CA ALA A 341 -20.46 2.88 29.64
C ALA A 341 -19.38 3.95 29.37
N ARG A 342 -19.57 5.19 29.86
CA ARG A 342 -18.53 6.24 29.80
C ARG A 342 -17.28 5.84 30.58
N ALA A 343 -17.42 5.31 31.79
CA ALA A 343 -16.29 4.90 32.61
C ALA A 343 -15.49 3.75 31.97
N LEU A 344 -16.18 2.74 31.42
CA LEU A 344 -15.55 1.64 30.68
C LEU A 344 -14.82 2.12 29.42
N ARG A 345 -15.41 3.06 28.66
CA ARG A 345 -14.70 3.69 27.53
C ARG A 345 -13.48 4.47 27.98
N ALA A 346 -13.57 5.18 29.10
CA ALA A 346 -12.46 5.94 29.66
C ALA A 346 -11.29 5.05 30.13
N SER A 347 -11.54 3.75 30.38
CA SER A 347 -10.47 2.77 30.66
C SER A 347 -9.90 2.08 29.42
N GLY A 348 -10.39 2.43 28.22
CA GLY A 348 -9.90 1.90 26.94
C GLY A 348 -10.76 0.78 26.34
N LEU A 349 -11.85 0.36 26.99
CA LEU A 349 -12.71 -0.71 26.49
C LEU A 349 -13.70 -0.21 25.42
N GLN A 350 -13.82 -0.95 24.32
CA GLN A 350 -14.85 -0.76 23.31
C GLN A 350 -16.22 -1.12 23.90
N THR A 351 -16.97 -0.11 24.29
CA THR A 351 -18.24 -0.31 25.02
C THR A 351 -19.44 0.22 24.24
N LEU A 352 -20.40 -0.66 23.95
CA LEU A 352 -21.71 -0.32 23.41
C LEU A 352 -22.77 -0.20 24.50
N VAL A 353 -23.84 0.53 24.20
CA VAL A 353 -25.03 0.63 25.04
C VAL A 353 -26.27 0.73 24.15
N ASP A 354 -27.42 0.33 24.65
CA ASP A 354 -28.68 0.60 23.97
C ASP A 354 -29.21 1.99 24.33
N TYR A 355 -29.44 2.81 23.30
CA TYR A 355 -30.00 4.16 23.46
C TYR A 355 -31.52 4.18 23.38
N GLU A 356 -32.14 3.14 22.82
CA GLU A 356 -33.60 3.05 22.72
C GLU A 356 -34.18 2.35 23.96
N PRO A 357 -35.40 2.74 24.39
CA PRO A 357 -36.09 2.06 25.48
C PRO A 357 -36.56 0.67 25.01
N ARG A 358 -35.66 -0.30 25.06
CA ARG A 358 -35.90 -1.70 24.66
C ARG A 358 -35.99 -2.60 25.88
N SER A 359 -36.75 -3.68 25.74
CA SER A 359 -36.83 -4.72 26.78
C SER A 359 -35.48 -5.40 27.02
N ALA A 360 -35.29 -5.95 28.22
CA ALA A 360 -34.10 -6.72 28.61
C ALA A 360 -33.68 -7.75 27.55
N LYS A 361 -34.65 -8.54 27.08
CA LYS A 361 -34.46 -9.58 26.06
C LYS A 361 -33.96 -9.00 24.73
N ALA A 362 -34.47 -7.84 24.33
CA ALA A 362 -34.07 -7.18 23.08
C ALA A 362 -32.64 -6.62 23.17
N GLN A 363 -32.26 -6.03 24.33
CA GLN A 363 -30.90 -5.56 24.57
C GLN A 363 -29.89 -6.72 24.60
N LEU A 364 -30.19 -7.82 25.29
CA LEU A 364 -29.34 -9.02 25.29
C LEU A 364 -29.18 -9.63 23.88
N LYS A 365 -30.26 -9.63 23.08
CA LYS A 365 -30.17 -10.07 21.67
C LYS A 365 -29.27 -9.16 20.85
N ARG A 366 -29.25 -7.85 21.11
CA ARG A 366 -28.32 -6.91 20.47
C ARG A 366 -26.89 -7.13 20.92
N ALA A 367 -26.63 -7.36 22.20
CA ALA A 367 -25.31 -7.72 22.71
C ALA A 367 -24.76 -8.97 22.02
N ASN A 368 -25.58 -10.03 21.90
CA ASN A 368 -25.25 -11.24 21.15
C ASN A 368 -24.98 -10.96 19.67
N ARG A 369 -25.83 -10.17 19.00
CA ARG A 369 -25.65 -9.82 17.58
C ARG A 369 -24.38 -8.99 17.35
N ALA A 370 -24.03 -8.11 18.28
CA ALA A 370 -22.80 -7.35 18.28
C ALA A 370 -21.58 -8.21 18.66
N ARG A 371 -21.78 -9.47 19.08
CA ARG A 371 -20.74 -10.40 19.52
C ARG A 371 -19.90 -9.86 20.69
N ALA A 372 -20.51 -9.02 21.54
CA ALA A 372 -19.78 -8.43 22.66
C ALA A 372 -19.13 -9.50 23.55
N ARG A 373 -17.90 -9.29 23.99
CA ARG A 373 -17.20 -10.26 24.86
C ARG A 373 -17.90 -10.39 26.21
N TYR A 374 -18.32 -9.26 26.77
CA TYR A 374 -19.08 -9.16 28.01
C TYR A 374 -20.38 -8.38 27.82
N THR A 375 -21.39 -8.72 28.61
CA THR A 375 -22.57 -7.85 28.81
C THR A 375 -22.66 -7.45 30.27
N VAL A 376 -22.66 -6.15 30.56
CA VAL A 376 -22.88 -5.62 31.91
C VAL A 376 -24.35 -5.20 32.02
N ILE A 377 -25.07 -5.85 32.90
CA ILE A 377 -26.50 -5.66 33.13
C ILE A 377 -26.65 -4.77 34.37
N VAL A 378 -27.33 -3.63 34.17
CA VAL A 378 -27.65 -2.64 35.20
C VAL A 378 -29.15 -2.65 35.37
N GLY A 379 -29.67 -3.13 36.51
CA GLY A 379 -31.08 -3.06 36.85
C GLY A 379 -31.31 -2.25 38.12
N ASP A 380 -32.56 -1.88 38.37
CA ASP A 380 -32.93 -1.07 39.55
C ASP A 380 -32.56 -1.77 40.87
N ASP A 381 -32.70 -3.11 40.93
CA ASP A 381 -32.32 -3.92 42.10
C ASP A 381 -30.80 -3.99 42.30
N GLU A 382 -30.02 -4.15 41.23
CA GLU A 382 -28.55 -4.13 41.29
C GLU A 382 -28.04 -2.74 41.72
N LEU A 383 -28.66 -1.68 41.21
CA LEU A 383 -28.32 -0.31 41.60
C LEU A 383 -28.59 -0.04 43.08
N ALA A 384 -29.71 -0.54 43.62
CA ALA A 384 -30.00 -0.43 45.04
C ALA A 384 -28.97 -1.15 45.93
N ARG A 385 -28.31 -2.19 45.41
CA ARG A 385 -27.23 -2.92 46.09
C ARG A 385 -25.82 -2.38 45.80
N GLY A 386 -25.68 -1.39 44.92
CA GLY A 386 -24.36 -0.89 44.49
C GLY A 386 -23.58 -1.88 43.61
N GLU A 387 -24.28 -2.79 42.94
CA GLU A 387 -23.70 -3.87 42.13
C GLU A 387 -24.12 -3.76 40.66
N VAL A 388 -23.50 -4.58 39.81
CA VAL A 388 -23.91 -4.86 38.43
C VAL A 388 -23.69 -6.33 38.13
N THR A 389 -24.47 -6.89 37.22
CA THR A 389 -24.26 -8.28 36.77
C THR A 389 -23.40 -8.27 35.50
N VAL A 390 -22.27 -8.97 35.52
CA VAL A 390 -21.42 -9.18 34.34
C VAL A 390 -21.66 -10.57 33.79
N LYS A 391 -22.05 -10.64 32.52
CA LYS A 391 -22.20 -11.88 31.76
C LYS A 391 -21.05 -12.06 30.78
N THR A 392 -20.33 -13.17 30.89
CA THR A 392 -19.36 -13.61 29.86
C THR A 392 -20.12 -14.26 28.72
N MET A 393 -20.03 -13.69 27.52
CA MET A 393 -20.92 -14.08 26.43
C MET A 393 -20.54 -15.43 25.79
N ALA A 394 -19.25 -15.77 25.83
CA ALA A 394 -18.74 -17.06 25.34
C ALA A 394 -19.22 -18.26 26.18
N THR A 395 -19.29 -18.11 27.51
CA THR A 395 -19.65 -19.22 28.43
C THR A 395 -21.09 -19.12 28.93
N GLY A 396 -21.69 -17.93 28.89
CA GLY A 396 -22.99 -17.63 29.47
C GLY A 396 -22.97 -17.40 30.99
N GLU A 397 -21.81 -17.55 31.64
CA GLU A 397 -21.61 -17.35 33.07
C GLU A 397 -21.93 -15.92 33.49
N GLN A 398 -22.57 -15.78 34.66
CA GLN A 398 -22.96 -14.49 35.23
C GLN A 398 -22.41 -14.36 36.64
N GLN A 399 -21.89 -13.17 36.95
CA GLN A 399 -21.35 -12.82 38.26
C GLN A 399 -21.84 -11.43 38.66
N SER A 400 -22.22 -11.27 39.93
CA SER A 400 -22.47 -9.94 40.50
C SER A 400 -21.14 -9.33 40.92
N ILE A 401 -20.87 -8.10 40.49
CA ILE A 401 -19.65 -7.36 40.81
C ILE A 401 -20.05 -6.01 41.39
N ALA A 402 -19.34 -5.55 42.42
CA ALA A 402 -19.49 -4.18 42.91
C ALA A 402 -19.30 -3.18 41.77
N ARG A 403 -20.20 -2.21 41.65
CA ARG A 403 -20.22 -1.27 40.52
C ARG A 403 -18.92 -0.48 40.39
N ASP A 404 -18.30 -0.12 41.52
CA ASP A 404 -17.04 0.62 41.52
C ASP A 404 -15.83 -0.24 41.11
N GLY A 405 -15.95 -1.56 41.19
CA GLY A 405 -14.91 -2.52 40.81
C GLY A 405 -15.01 -3.04 39.36
N VAL A 406 -16.15 -2.83 38.68
CA VAL A 406 -16.41 -3.47 37.38
C VAL A 406 -15.44 -3.02 36.28
N VAL A 407 -15.02 -1.74 36.29
CA VAL A 407 -14.06 -1.21 35.31
C VAL A 407 -12.71 -1.90 35.45
N ALA A 408 -12.23 -2.08 36.68
CA ALA A 408 -10.98 -2.77 36.95
C ALA A 408 -11.07 -4.25 36.58
N ALA A 409 -12.17 -4.92 36.92
CA ALA A 409 -12.38 -6.33 36.60
C ALA A 409 -12.34 -6.60 35.08
N LEU A 410 -12.98 -5.74 34.28
CA LEU A 410 -13.05 -5.90 32.83
C LEU A 410 -11.81 -5.39 32.07
N SER A 411 -11.04 -4.46 32.64
CA SER A 411 -9.82 -3.95 32.00
C SER A 411 -8.60 -4.84 32.22
N SER A 412 -8.69 -5.79 33.17
CA SER A 412 -7.60 -6.73 33.52
C SER A 412 -7.70 -8.08 32.81
N SER A 413 -8.72 -8.27 31.98
CA SER A 413 -9.13 -9.54 31.33
C SER A 413 -8.99 -9.47 29.82
#